data_AF-A0A7S2MSM4-F1
#
_entry.id   AF-A0A7S2MSM4-F1
#
_cell.length_a   1.000
_cell.length_b   1.000
_cell.length_c   1.000
_cell.angle_alpha   90.00
_cell.angle_beta   90.00
_cell.angle_gamma   90.00
#
_symmetry.space_group_name_H-M   'P 1'
#
loop_
_entity.id
_entity.type
_entity.pdbx_description
1 polymer ?
#
loop_
_entity_poly.entity_id
_entity_poly.type
_entity_poly.pdbx_seq_one_letter_code
_entity_poly.pdbx_strand_id
1 'polypeptide(L)'
;EKQLPYRVEKVTMFCYGQKEAWYKNIVPNGMLPALKLDDTIVTESDDIISALESSFGPLEDGRSMFDPEVIAMRRLERLLFRAWCQWLCYPARSQREEAQNKAAFQRAIDQVEAALEQTPGPYFLGDTFSVADIVFTPYVERMNASLFYYKGYDMRGSDPEGKDRKNVALSRWFDAMETRETYRGTQSDFHTHCHDLPPQMGGCYESGDQWQQRCKALVDEGPWDSVHSEVGEGVPASPFDSTIAALRVMRHRESIVSVNPGADDVVDEALRCAVARLLTGESAPPPPGSSKFLRYIR
;
A
#
# COMPACT_ATOMS: atom_id res chain seq x y z
N GLU A 1 13.62 -2.67 9.98
CA GLU A 1 14.48 -3.87 9.83
C GLU A 1 15.96 -3.60 10.08
N LYS A 2 16.78 -3.23 9.08
CA LYS A 2 18.26 -3.22 9.25
C LYS A 2 18.86 -2.07 10.09
N GLN A 3 18.05 -1.12 10.55
CA GLN A 3 18.50 0.07 11.32
C GLN A 3 19.66 0.85 10.68
N LEU A 4 19.76 0.81 9.35
CA LEU A 4 20.78 1.54 8.62
C LEU A 4 20.43 3.04 8.62
N PRO A 5 21.38 3.95 8.84
CA PRO A 5 21.16 5.37 8.61
C PRO A 5 21.07 5.64 7.10
N TYR A 6 20.04 6.36 6.67
CA TYR A 6 19.87 6.74 5.27
C TYR A 6 19.24 8.13 5.14
N ARG A 7 19.37 8.71 3.95
CA ARG A 7 18.67 9.94 3.56
C ARG A 7 17.70 9.63 2.45
N VAL A 8 16.46 10.11 2.60
CA VAL A 8 15.44 10.02 1.55
C VAL A 8 15.48 11.29 0.71
N GLU A 9 15.64 11.10 -0.60
CA GLU A 9 15.38 12.13 -1.61
C GLU A 9 14.07 11.78 -2.32
N LYS A 10 13.12 12.72 -2.35
CA LYS A 10 11.82 12.53 -3.02
C LYS A 10 11.92 13.01 -4.46
N VAL A 11 11.31 12.25 -5.37
CA VAL A 11 11.34 12.49 -6.81
C VAL A 11 9.93 12.32 -7.35
N THR A 12 9.43 13.27 -8.13
CA THR A 12 8.11 13.19 -8.77
C THR A 12 8.00 11.92 -9.63
N MET A 13 6.91 11.15 -9.55
CA MET A 13 6.69 10.02 -10.46
C MET A 13 6.21 10.50 -11.83
N PHE A 14 6.51 9.76 -12.90
CA PHE A 14 6.10 10.13 -14.26
C PHE A 14 4.59 10.36 -14.42
N CYS A 15 3.78 9.59 -13.70
CA CYS A 15 2.32 9.70 -13.75
C CYS A 15 1.78 10.94 -13.01
N TYR A 16 2.60 11.62 -12.21
CA TYR A 16 2.22 12.81 -11.43
C TYR A 16 2.84 14.12 -11.91
N GLY A 17 3.88 14.06 -12.76
CA GLY A 17 4.45 15.27 -13.33
C GLY A 17 5.82 15.08 -13.96
N GLN A 18 6.53 16.20 -14.08
CA GLN A 18 7.85 16.24 -14.68
C GLN A 18 8.91 15.74 -13.70
N LYS A 19 9.69 14.74 -14.12
CA LYS A 19 10.89 14.29 -13.41
C LYS A 19 11.93 15.40 -13.28
N GLU A 20 12.55 15.47 -12.12
CA GLU A 20 13.59 16.43 -11.79
C GLU A 20 14.86 16.16 -12.62
N ALA A 21 15.45 17.22 -13.19
CA ALA A 21 16.63 17.10 -14.05
C ALA A 21 17.83 16.49 -13.30
N TRP A 22 18.02 16.87 -12.03
CA TRP A 22 19.10 16.31 -11.21
C TRP A 22 18.99 14.79 -11.05
N TYR A 23 17.77 14.27 -10.93
CA TYR A 23 17.55 12.84 -10.78
C TYR A 23 17.84 12.11 -12.10
N LYS A 24 17.36 12.65 -13.23
CA LYS A 24 17.66 12.08 -14.55
C LYS A 24 19.14 12.08 -14.91
N ASN A 25 19.93 12.97 -14.34
CA ASN A 25 21.39 12.94 -14.53
C ASN A 25 22.05 11.76 -13.82
N ILE A 26 21.43 11.25 -12.75
CA ILE A 26 21.93 10.11 -11.95
C ILE A 26 21.31 8.80 -12.45
N VAL A 27 20.01 8.82 -12.76
CA VAL A 27 19.21 7.69 -13.23
C VAL A 27 18.55 8.08 -14.56
N PRO A 28 19.21 7.86 -15.72
CA PRO A 28 18.76 8.40 -17.02
C PRO A 28 17.34 8.02 -17.44
N ASN A 29 16.91 6.79 -17.11
CA ASN A 29 15.55 6.32 -17.42
C ASN A 29 14.48 6.88 -16.45
N GLY A 30 14.90 7.53 -15.35
CA GLY A 30 14.01 8.11 -14.34
C GLY A 30 13.23 7.10 -13.49
N MET A 31 13.56 5.82 -13.56
CA MET A 31 12.89 4.75 -12.81
C MET A 31 13.17 4.87 -11.31
N LEU A 32 12.23 4.38 -10.50
CA LEU A 32 12.32 4.32 -9.04
C LEU A 32 12.02 2.87 -8.59
N PRO A 33 12.54 2.44 -7.44
CA PRO A 33 13.49 3.14 -6.57
C PRO A 33 14.92 3.15 -7.14
N ALA A 34 15.77 4.01 -6.56
CA ALA A 34 17.22 3.99 -6.77
C ALA A 34 17.94 4.20 -5.43
N LEU A 35 19.02 3.45 -5.20
CA LEU A 35 19.87 3.54 -4.04
C LEU A 35 21.24 4.07 -4.47
N LYS A 36 21.70 5.13 -3.81
CA LYS A 36 23.12 5.49 -3.81
C LYS A 36 23.78 4.83 -2.61
N LEU A 37 24.64 3.84 -2.86
CA LEU A 37 25.45 3.18 -1.84
C LEU A 37 26.91 3.47 -2.14
N ASP A 38 27.55 4.24 -1.26
CA ASP A 38 28.84 4.89 -1.51
C ASP A 38 28.82 5.69 -2.82
N ASP A 39 29.71 5.39 -3.76
CA ASP A 39 29.78 6.03 -5.08
C ASP A 39 29.00 5.28 -6.17
N THR A 40 28.27 4.23 -5.81
CA THR A 40 27.53 3.39 -6.77
C THR A 40 26.04 3.68 -6.71
N ILE A 41 25.42 3.81 -7.89
CA ILE A 41 23.98 3.87 -8.04
C ILE A 41 23.47 2.48 -8.39
N VAL A 42 22.57 1.95 -7.57
CA VAL A 42 21.89 0.68 -7.77
C VAL A 42 20.41 0.98 -8.03
N THR A 43 19.88 0.42 -9.11
CA THR A 43 18.45 0.49 -9.47
C THR A 43 17.87 -0.92 -9.45
N GLU A 44 16.55 -1.05 -9.60
CA GLU A 44 15.79 -2.30 -9.44
C GLU A 44 15.72 -2.78 -7.99
N SER A 45 14.51 -3.08 -7.51
CA SER A 45 14.30 -3.40 -6.10
C SER A 45 15.06 -4.65 -5.64
N ASP A 46 15.11 -5.70 -6.47
CA ASP A 46 15.77 -6.97 -6.12
C ASP A 46 17.29 -6.77 -6.00
N ASP A 47 17.89 -5.97 -6.90
CA ASP A 47 19.32 -5.65 -6.87
C ASP A 47 19.66 -4.71 -5.71
N ILE A 48 18.78 -3.76 -5.38
CA ILE A 48 18.92 -2.89 -4.20
C ILE A 48 18.92 -3.72 -2.91
N ILE A 49 17.99 -4.68 -2.78
CA ILE A 49 17.97 -5.59 -1.62
C ILE A 49 19.29 -6.36 -1.57
N SER A 50 19.72 -6.96 -2.67
CA SER A 50 20.97 -7.74 -2.71
C SER A 50 22.21 -6.91 -2.38
N ALA A 51 22.29 -5.65 -2.85
CA ALA A 51 23.40 -4.75 -2.55
C ALA A 51 23.46 -4.39 -1.06
N LEU A 52 22.29 -4.16 -0.43
CA LEU A 52 22.20 -3.92 1.01
C LEU A 52 22.61 -5.17 1.81
N GLU A 53 22.19 -6.36 1.38
CA GLU A 53 22.58 -7.62 2.03
C GLU A 53 24.08 -7.90 1.90
N SER A 54 24.66 -7.61 0.74
CA SER A 54 26.09 -7.80 0.50
C SER A 54 26.94 -6.88 1.38
N SER A 55 26.46 -5.67 1.66
CA SER A 55 27.20 -4.66 2.43
C SER A 55 26.99 -4.77 3.93
N PHE A 56 25.80 -5.20 4.37
CA PHE A 56 25.38 -5.15 5.78
C PHE A 56 24.93 -6.52 6.33
N GLY A 57 25.13 -7.60 5.57
CA GLY A 57 24.66 -8.95 5.88
C GLY A 57 23.17 -9.14 5.55
N PRO A 58 22.66 -10.39 5.48
CA PRO A 58 21.24 -10.69 5.26
C PRO A 58 20.37 -10.28 6.47
N LEU A 59 19.06 -10.52 6.40
CA LEU A 59 18.20 -10.45 7.59
C LEU A 59 18.49 -11.62 8.54
N GLU A 60 17.84 -11.62 9.71
CA GLU A 60 18.05 -12.62 10.79
C GLU A 60 17.91 -14.07 10.31
N ASP A 61 16.98 -14.32 9.41
CA ASP A 61 16.76 -15.62 8.79
C ASP A 61 17.94 -16.11 7.91
N GLY A 62 18.85 -15.22 7.51
CA GLY A 62 20.07 -15.57 6.80
C GLY A 62 19.92 -15.82 5.30
N ARG A 63 18.70 -16.06 4.79
CA ARG A 63 18.44 -16.23 3.35
C ARG A 63 18.49 -14.89 2.63
N SER A 64 19.26 -14.85 1.53
CA SER A 64 19.41 -13.67 0.68
C SER A 64 18.30 -13.56 -0.38
N MET A 65 18.21 -12.41 -1.06
CA MET A 65 17.31 -12.19 -2.20
C MET A 65 17.44 -13.26 -3.31
N PHE A 66 18.62 -13.86 -3.48
CA PHE A 66 18.90 -14.87 -4.49
C PHE A 66 18.99 -16.30 -3.93
N ASP A 67 18.58 -16.51 -2.69
CA ASP A 67 18.38 -17.84 -2.14
C ASP A 67 17.30 -18.60 -2.96
N PRO A 68 17.46 -19.91 -3.25
CA PRO A 68 16.47 -20.67 -4.02
C PRO A 68 15.04 -20.60 -3.48
N GLU A 69 14.86 -20.58 -2.16
CA GLU A 69 13.54 -20.50 -1.52
C GLU A 69 12.93 -19.10 -1.70
N VAL A 70 13.73 -18.05 -1.54
CA VAL A 70 13.31 -16.65 -1.79
C VAL A 70 13.00 -16.42 -3.26
N ILE A 71 13.76 -17.01 -4.19
CA ILE A 71 13.46 -16.97 -5.63
C ILE A 71 12.13 -17.64 -5.94
N ALA A 72 11.82 -18.77 -5.29
CA ALA A 72 10.52 -19.44 -5.45
C ALA A 72 9.38 -18.52 -4.98
N MET A 73 9.53 -17.89 -3.82
CA MET A 73 8.59 -16.91 -3.29
C MET A 73 8.42 -15.70 -4.20
N ARG A 74 9.52 -15.14 -4.73
CA ARG A 74 9.47 -14.03 -5.70
C ARG A 74 8.77 -14.42 -7.02
N ARG A 75 8.86 -15.68 -7.46
CA ARG A 75 8.09 -16.16 -8.63
C ARG A 75 6.60 -16.23 -8.34
N LEU A 76 6.23 -16.66 -7.14
CA LEU A 76 4.85 -16.72 -6.67
C LEU A 76 4.25 -15.31 -6.51
N GLU A 77 4.99 -14.38 -5.92
CA GLU A 77 4.60 -12.96 -5.82
C GLU A 77 4.30 -12.38 -7.21
N ARG A 78 5.18 -12.61 -8.20
CA ARG A 78 4.93 -12.15 -9.58
C ARG A 78 3.73 -12.84 -10.24
N LEU A 79 3.41 -14.07 -9.86
CA LEU A 79 2.20 -14.75 -10.33
C LEU A 79 0.95 -14.09 -9.78
N LEU A 80 0.94 -13.80 -8.47
CA LEU A 80 -0.13 -13.08 -7.79
C LEU A 80 -0.31 -11.67 -8.40
N PHE A 81 0.78 -10.92 -8.56
CA PHE A 81 0.79 -9.60 -9.19
C PHE A 81 0.14 -9.61 -10.57
N ARG A 82 0.50 -10.57 -11.44
CA ARG A 82 -0.12 -10.69 -12.77
C ARG A 82 -1.60 -10.98 -12.71
N ALA A 83 -2.03 -11.88 -11.82
CA ALA A 83 -3.44 -12.21 -11.68
C ALA A 83 -4.26 -11.02 -11.15
N TRP A 84 -3.71 -10.27 -10.21
CA TRP A 84 -4.29 -9.02 -9.71
C TRP A 84 -4.40 -7.98 -10.81
N CYS A 85 -3.32 -7.69 -11.53
CA CYS A 85 -3.33 -6.74 -12.65
C CYS A 85 -4.39 -7.12 -13.69
N GLN A 86 -4.44 -8.40 -14.07
CA GLN A 86 -5.41 -8.90 -15.04
C GLN A 86 -6.86 -8.65 -14.61
N TRP A 87 -7.14 -8.79 -13.31
CA TRP A 87 -8.50 -8.62 -12.78
C TRP A 87 -8.87 -7.15 -12.51
N LEU A 88 -7.93 -6.36 -11.99
CA LEU A 88 -8.18 -4.99 -11.55
C LEU A 88 -7.90 -3.95 -12.64
N CYS A 89 -6.80 -4.10 -13.38
CA CYS A 89 -6.22 -3.04 -14.21
C CYS A 89 -6.60 -3.15 -15.69
N TYR A 90 -7.42 -4.13 -16.06
CA TYR A 90 -7.96 -4.28 -17.41
C TYR A 90 -9.48 -4.43 -17.34
N PRO A 91 -10.25 -3.72 -18.20
CA PRO A 91 -11.70 -3.84 -18.19
C PRO A 91 -12.12 -5.21 -18.76
N ALA A 92 -12.94 -5.94 -18.02
CA ALA A 92 -13.55 -7.16 -18.54
C ALA A 92 -14.58 -6.83 -19.64
N ARG A 93 -14.59 -7.62 -20.72
CA ARG A 93 -15.52 -7.43 -21.85
C ARG A 93 -16.85 -8.13 -21.64
N SER A 94 -16.96 -8.97 -20.61
CA SER A 94 -18.17 -9.71 -20.26
C SER A 94 -18.14 -10.17 -18.80
N GLN A 95 -19.30 -10.49 -18.25
CA GLN A 95 -19.41 -11.11 -16.91
C GLN A 95 -18.66 -12.45 -16.80
N ARG A 96 -18.57 -13.20 -17.91
CA ARG A 96 -17.80 -14.45 -17.97
C ARG A 96 -16.30 -14.19 -17.79
N GLU A 97 -15.77 -13.17 -18.46
CA GLU A 97 -14.37 -12.78 -18.34
C GLU A 97 -14.07 -12.25 -16.93
N GLU A 98 -14.98 -11.45 -16.34
CA GLU A 98 -14.86 -10.99 -14.96
C GLU A 98 -14.77 -12.17 -13.97
N ALA A 99 -15.67 -13.15 -14.11
CA ALA A 99 -15.67 -14.35 -13.27
C ALA A 99 -14.39 -15.19 -13.47
N GLN A 100 -13.87 -15.28 -14.69
CA GLN A 100 -12.63 -16.00 -15.01
C GLN A 100 -11.41 -15.30 -14.39
N ASN A 101 -11.34 -13.98 -14.46
CA ASN A 101 -10.26 -13.18 -13.87
C ASN A 101 -10.28 -13.29 -12.34
N LYS A 102 -11.45 -13.16 -11.71
CA LYS A 102 -11.62 -13.40 -10.26
C LYS A 102 -11.18 -14.81 -9.87
N ALA A 103 -11.58 -15.83 -10.62
CA ALA A 103 -11.18 -17.21 -10.34
C ALA A 103 -9.66 -17.43 -10.53
N ALA A 104 -9.03 -16.76 -11.49
CA ALA A 104 -7.58 -16.81 -11.69
C ALA A 104 -6.82 -16.16 -10.54
N PHE A 105 -7.30 -15.02 -10.05
CA PHE A 105 -6.76 -14.39 -8.85
C PHE A 105 -6.92 -15.28 -7.61
N GLN A 106 -8.11 -15.87 -7.40
CA GLN A 106 -8.32 -16.81 -6.28
C GLN A 106 -7.34 -17.99 -6.33
N ARG A 107 -7.09 -18.59 -7.51
CA ARG A 107 -6.08 -19.66 -7.62
C ARG A 107 -4.65 -19.21 -7.30
N ALA A 108 -4.33 -17.93 -7.48
CA ALA A 108 -3.05 -17.38 -7.08
C ALA A 108 -3.00 -17.19 -5.55
N ILE A 109 -4.08 -16.71 -4.93
CA ILE A 109 -4.23 -16.66 -3.46
C ILE A 109 -4.13 -18.06 -2.86
N ASP A 110 -4.79 -19.06 -3.43
CA ASP A 110 -4.71 -20.44 -2.92
C ASP A 110 -3.27 -20.99 -2.93
N GLN A 111 -2.44 -20.57 -3.90
CA GLN A 111 -1.01 -20.90 -3.92
C GLN A 111 -0.19 -20.13 -2.87
N VAL A 112 -0.57 -18.90 -2.57
CA VAL A 112 0.03 -18.11 -1.49
C VAL A 112 -0.33 -18.70 -0.12
N GLU A 113 -1.59 -19.06 0.11
CA GLU A 113 -2.03 -19.79 1.30
C GLU A 113 -1.23 -21.08 1.48
N ALA A 114 -1.11 -21.88 0.41
CA ALA A 114 -0.33 -23.11 0.44
C ALA A 114 1.17 -22.87 0.68
N ALA A 115 1.72 -21.71 0.30
CA ALA A 115 3.11 -21.36 0.61
C ALA A 115 3.27 -20.96 2.08
N LEU A 116 2.35 -20.15 2.62
CA LEU A 116 2.36 -19.75 4.04
C LEU A 116 2.12 -20.91 5.01
N GLU A 117 1.47 -21.98 4.55
CA GLU A 117 1.23 -23.20 5.34
C GLU A 117 2.33 -24.27 5.16
N GLN A 118 3.33 -24.07 4.30
CA GLN A 118 4.43 -25.05 4.13
C GLN A 118 5.36 -25.12 5.33
N THR A 119 5.50 -24.02 6.07
CA THR A 119 6.35 -23.92 7.25
C THR A 119 5.52 -23.51 8.47
N PRO A 120 5.88 -23.96 9.68
CA PRO A 120 5.35 -23.36 10.90
C PRO A 120 5.66 -21.87 10.95
N GLY A 121 4.74 -21.08 11.51
CA GLY A 121 4.91 -19.65 11.69
C GLY A 121 4.00 -18.79 10.82
N PRO A 122 4.09 -17.46 10.96
CA PRO A 122 3.25 -16.54 10.22
C PRO A 122 3.90 -16.01 8.94
N TYR A 123 5.21 -16.19 8.74
CA TYR A 123 5.94 -15.68 7.58
C TYR A 123 6.13 -16.76 6.50
N PHE A 124 6.45 -16.35 5.28
CA PHE A 124 6.53 -17.26 4.12
C PHE A 124 7.52 -18.40 4.27
N LEU A 125 8.58 -18.21 5.05
CA LEU A 125 9.67 -19.16 5.18
C LEU A 125 9.99 -19.49 6.65
N GLY A 126 8.97 -19.43 7.51
CA GLY A 126 9.03 -19.88 8.90
C GLY A 126 8.54 -18.86 9.92
N ASP A 127 9.09 -18.95 11.14
CA ASP A 127 8.79 -18.04 12.24
C ASP A 127 9.53 -16.68 12.15
N THR A 128 10.58 -16.60 11.31
CA THR A 128 11.44 -15.43 11.20
C THR A 128 11.11 -14.62 9.94
N PHE A 129 10.92 -13.31 10.12
CA PHE A 129 10.71 -12.37 9.01
C PHE A 129 11.90 -12.37 8.04
N SER A 130 11.61 -12.42 6.75
CA SER A 130 12.60 -12.68 5.71
C SER A 130 12.45 -11.75 4.50
N VAL A 131 13.38 -11.86 3.55
CA VAL A 131 13.27 -11.15 2.26
C VAL A 131 12.04 -11.60 1.47
N ALA A 132 11.57 -12.84 1.65
CA ALA A 132 10.34 -13.29 1.02
C ALA A 132 9.15 -12.40 1.43
N ASP A 133 9.04 -12.07 2.72
CA ASP A 133 7.97 -11.20 3.22
C ASP A 133 8.10 -9.77 2.67
N ILE A 134 9.34 -9.25 2.57
CA ILE A 134 9.62 -7.94 1.97
C ILE A 134 9.13 -7.87 0.52
N VAL A 135 9.39 -8.89 -0.30
CA VAL A 135 9.03 -8.81 -1.74
C VAL A 135 7.53 -8.87 -1.98
N PHE A 136 6.77 -9.56 -1.12
CA PHE A 136 5.30 -9.61 -1.19
C PHE A 136 4.65 -8.31 -0.70
N THR A 137 5.21 -7.71 0.35
CA THR A 137 4.61 -6.58 1.08
C THR A 137 3.99 -5.48 0.21
N PRO A 138 4.72 -4.82 -0.71
CA PRO A 138 4.21 -3.64 -1.39
C PRO A 138 2.99 -3.91 -2.26
N TYR A 139 2.92 -5.09 -2.87
CA TYR A 139 1.79 -5.42 -3.75
C TYR A 139 0.64 -6.06 -2.98
N VAL A 140 0.92 -6.88 -1.97
CA VAL A 140 -0.13 -7.47 -1.14
C VAL A 140 -0.91 -6.39 -0.38
N GLU A 141 -0.25 -5.35 0.12
CA GLU A 141 -0.91 -4.17 0.72
C GLU A 141 -1.83 -3.46 -0.29
N ARG A 142 -1.29 -3.12 -1.47
CA ARG A 142 -2.06 -2.46 -2.54
C ARG A 142 -3.23 -3.32 -3.01
N MET A 143 -3.04 -4.63 -3.12
CA MET A 143 -4.10 -5.57 -3.51
C MET A 143 -5.22 -5.57 -2.48
N ASN A 144 -4.89 -5.61 -1.18
CA ASN A 144 -5.89 -5.64 -0.11
C ASN A 144 -6.79 -4.41 -0.16
N ALA A 145 -6.19 -3.21 -0.28
CA ALA A 145 -6.93 -1.96 -0.43
C ALA A 145 -7.74 -1.92 -1.72
N SER A 146 -7.07 -2.10 -2.87
CA SER A 146 -7.68 -1.89 -4.18
C SER A 146 -8.75 -2.92 -4.52
N LEU A 147 -8.60 -4.18 -4.11
CA LEU A 147 -9.63 -5.20 -4.37
C LEU A 147 -10.84 -5.02 -3.47
N PHE A 148 -10.67 -4.56 -2.23
CA PHE A 148 -11.80 -4.17 -1.39
C PHE A 148 -12.58 -3.03 -2.06
N TYR A 149 -11.88 -1.98 -2.46
CA TYR A 149 -12.48 -0.78 -3.05
C TYR A 149 -13.14 -1.01 -4.43
N TYR A 150 -12.38 -1.55 -5.39
CA TYR A 150 -12.81 -1.67 -6.78
C TYR A 150 -13.59 -2.95 -7.06
N LYS A 151 -13.44 -4.00 -6.24
CA LYS A 151 -14.05 -5.32 -6.51
C LYS A 151 -14.95 -5.82 -5.38
N GLY A 152 -15.01 -5.14 -4.23
CA GLY A 152 -15.71 -5.64 -3.04
C GLY A 152 -15.13 -6.95 -2.52
N TYR A 153 -13.85 -7.23 -2.80
CA TYR A 153 -13.19 -8.47 -2.43
C TYR A 153 -12.27 -8.26 -1.23
N ASP A 154 -12.57 -8.95 -0.14
CA ASP A 154 -11.75 -8.93 1.06
C ASP A 154 -10.65 -10.00 0.99
N MET A 155 -9.39 -9.57 0.95
CA MET A 155 -8.24 -10.47 0.90
C MET A 155 -7.96 -11.19 2.22
N ARG A 156 -8.35 -10.62 3.36
CA ARG A 156 -8.20 -11.27 4.68
C ARG A 156 -9.32 -12.27 4.96
N GLY A 157 -10.33 -12.30 4.09
CA GLY A 157 -11.47 -13.20 4.18
C GLY A 157 -12.29 -13.00 5.45
N SER A 158 -12.42 -11.75 5.92
CA SER A 158 -13.26 -11.39 7.06
C SER A 158 -14.71 -11.73 6.71
N ASP A 159 -15.21 -12.81 7.31
CA ASP A 159 -16.64 -13.06 7.38
C ASP A 159 -17.14 -12.36 8.66
N PRO A 160 -18.00 -11.33 8.57
CA PRO A 160 -18.61 -10.69 9.73
C PRO A 160 -19.36 -11.67 10.65
N GLU A 161 -19.77 -12.83 10.13
CA GLU A 161 -20.49 -13.87 10.87
C GLU A 161 -19.63 -15.09 11.25
N GLY A 162 -18.34 -15.09 10.89
CA GLY A 162 -17.32 -16.02 11.40
C GLY A 162 -17.51 -17.50 11.04
N LYS A 163 -18.27 -17.85 9.99
CA LYS A 163 -18.56 -19.24 9.66
C LYS A 163 -17.67 -19.81 8.55
N ASP A 164 -17.14 -18.98 7.66
CA ASP A 164 -16.26 -19.41 6.56
C ASP A 164 -15.11 -18.41 6.31
N ARG A 165 -14.21 -18.21 7.29
CA ARG A 165 -13.01 -17.36 7.10
C ARG A 165 -12.12 -17.99 6.04
N LYS A 166 -12.06 -17.37 4.86
CA LYS A 166 -11.11 -17.72 3.78
C LYS A 166 -9.78 -17.03 4.03
N ASN A 167 -8.73 -17.49 3.35
CA ASN A 167 -7.41 -16.85 3.37
C ASN A 167 -6.81 -16.70 4.78
N VAL A 168 -6.91 -17.75 5.60
CA VAL A 168 -6.52 -17.74 7.01
C VAL A 168 -5.02 -17.54 7.17
N ALA A 169 -4.21 -18.16 6.31
CA ALA A 169 -2.76 -18.06 6.41
C ALA A 169 -2.27 -16.66 6.03
N LEU A 170 -2.85 -16.06 4.99
CA LEU A 170 -2.58 -14.69 4.56
C LEU A 170 -3.04 -13.69 5.61
N SER A 171 -4.20 -13.90 6.24
CA SER A 171 -4.62 -13.05 7.34
C SER A 171 -3.66 -13.14 8.52
N ARG A 172 -3.16 -14.34 8.87
CA ARG A 172 -2.13 -14.53 9.91
C ARG A 172 -0.81 -13.83 9.55
N TRP A 173 -0.43 -13.87 8.28
CA TRP A 173 0.73 -13.15 7.77
C TRP A 173 0.58 -11.63 7.95
N PHE A 174 -0.57 -11.06 7.58
CA PHE A 174 -0.85 -9.65 7.82
C PHE A 174 -0.80 -9.32 9.32
N ASP A 175 -1.48 -10.09 10.17
CA ASP A 175 -1.48 -9.88 11.63
C ASP A 175 -0.03 -9.86 12.17
N ALA A 176 0.86 -10.71 11.66
CA ALA A 176 2.27 -10.71 12.04
C ALA A 176 3.05 -9.52 11.49
N MET A 177 2.87 -9.14 10.23
CA MET A 177 3.47 -7.94 9.63
C MET A 177 3.11 -6.68 10.42
N GLU A 178 1.89 -6.62 10.93
CA GLU A 178 1.34 -5.52 11.74
C GLU A 178 1.97 -5.40 13.12
N THR A 179 2.57 -6.47 13.64
CA THR A 179 3.38 -6.37 14.87
C THR A 179 4.69 -5.61 14.64
N ARG A 180 5.12 -5.43 13.38
CA ARG A 180 6.42 -4.85 13.04
C ARG A 180 6.30 -3.33 12.91
N GLU A 181 7.01 -2.61 13.78
CA GLU A 181 7.04 -1.14 13.74
C GLU A 181 7.49 -0.59 12.38
N THR A 182 8.44 -1.25 11.71
CA THR A 182 8.91 -0.76 10.41
C THR A 182 7.95 -1.01 9.27
N TYR A 183 7.10 -2.04 9.33
CA TYR A 183 6.01 -2.23 8.37
C TYR A 183 4.97 -1.13 8.56
N ARG A 184 4.47 -0.96 9.79
CA ARG A 184 3.48 0.07 10.12
C ARG A 184 3.96 1.49 9.85
N GLY A 185 5.26 1.76 10.03
CA GLY A 185 5.86 3.06 9.74
C GLY A 185 5.97 3.40 8.26
N THR A 186 5.78 2.42 7.36
CA THR A 186 5.83 2.62 5.89
C THR A 186 4.54 2.26 5.16
N GLN A 187 3.60 1.61 5.84
CA GLN A 187 2.29 1.25 5.34
C GLN A 187 1.47 2.49 4.96
N SER A 188 0.59 2.34 3.97
CA SER A 188 -0.39 3.35 3.59
C SER A 188 -1.82 2.91 3.90
N ASP A 189 -2.72 3.87 4.07
CA ASP A 189 -4.16 3.62 4.20
C ASP A 189 -4.82 3.22 2.87
N PHE A 190 -6.02 2.65 2.95
CA PHE A 190 -6.78 2.17 1.80
C PHE A 190 -7.14 3.30 0.85
N HIS A 191 -7.54 4.47 1.37
CA HIS A 191 -7.90 5.61 0.54
C HIS A 191 -6.70 6.03 -0.31
N THR A 192 -5.53 6.19 0.30
CA THR A 192 -4.29 6.52 -0.42
C THR A 192 -3.96 5.49 -1.49
N HIS A 193 -3.96 4.20 -1.18
CA HIS A 193 -3.70 3.15 -2.17
C HIS A 193 -4.73 3.11 -3.31
N CYS A 194 -6.00 3.37 -3.05
CA CYS A 194 -7.03 3.28 -4.07
C CYS A 194 -7.00 4.45 -5.05
N HIS A 195 -6.58 5.63 -4.59
CA HIS A 195 -6.52 6.85 -5.40
C HIS A 195 -5.12 7.08 -6.02
N ASP A 196 -4.05 6.54 -5.44
CA ASP A 196 -2.69 6.65 -6.01
C ASP A 196 -2.39 5.63 -7.12
N LEU A 197 -3.08 4.49 -7.12
CA LEU A 197 -2.77 3.35 -7.97
C LEU A 197 -3.21 3.49 -9.43
N PRO A 198 -4.41 4.03 -9.76
CA PRO A 198 -4.88 4.11 -11.14
C PRO A 198 -3.89 4.76 -12.13
N PRO A 199 -3.28 5.93 -11.83
CA PRO A 199 -2.33 6.55 -12.77
C PRO A 199 -1.02 5.75 -12.91
N GLN A 200 -0.68 4.90 -11.94
CA GLN A 200 0.50 4.03 -11.99
C GLN A 200 0.25 2.78 -12.83
N MET A 201 -0.97 2.23 -12.79
CA MET A 201 -1.34 0.96 -13.43
C MET A 201 -2.03 1.12 -14.79
N GLY A 202 -2.30 2.35 -15.22
CA GLY A 202 -3.07 2.63 -16.44
C GLY A 202 -4.59 2.50 -16.27
N GLY A 203 -5.06 2.42 -15.02
CA GLY A 203 -6.48 2.34 -14.65
C GLY A 203 -6.77 1.24 -13.63
N CYS A 204 -7.86 1.41 -12.87
CA CYS A 204 -8.45 0.39 -12.01
C CYS A 204 -9.97 0.36 -12.26
N TYR A 205 -10.54 -0.83 -12.45
CA TYR A 205 -11.89 -0.98 -12.97
C TYR A 205 -12.85 -1.59 -11.93
N GLU A 206 -13.91 -0.85 -11.64
CA GLU A 206 -14.95 -1.23 -10.69
C GLU A 206 -15.81 -2.40 -11.20
N SER A 207 -16.21 -3.30 -10.30
CA SER A 207 -17.23 -4.33 -10.60
C SER A 207 -18.63 -3.72 -10.79
N GLY A 208 -18.91 -2.61 -10.12
CA GLY A 208 -20.16 -1.84 -10.24
C GLY A 208 -21.38 -2.43 -9.52
N ASP A 209 -21.25 -3.58 -8.86
CA ASP A 209 -22.32 -4.16 -8.06
C ASP A 209 -22.53 -3.40 -6.73
N GLN A 210 -23.69 -3.60 -6.09
CA GLN A 210 -24.06 -2.88 -4.87
C GLN A 210 -23.09 -3.11 -3.71
N TRP A 211 -22.47 -4.30 -3.63
CA TRP A 211 -21.53 -4.60 -2.56
C TRP A 211 -20.23 -3.83 -2.77
N GLN A 212 -19.69 -3.84 -3.98
CA GLN A 212 -18.52 -3.04 -4.32
C GLN A 212 -18.73 -1.54 -4.07
N GLN A 213 -19.90 -1.00 -4.42
CA GLN A 213 -20.23 0.41 -4.14
C GLN A 213 -20.24 0.73 -2.63
N ARG A 214 -20.68 -0.23 -1.79
CA ARG A 214 -20.62 -0.08 -0.33
C ARG A 214 -19.17 -0.07 0.17
N CYS A 215 -18.33 -1.00 -0.31
CA CYS A 215 -16.91 -1.03 0.04
C CYS A 215 -16.20 0.28 -0.35
N LYS A 216 -16.47 0.78 -1.55
CA LYS A 216 -15.98 2.09 -2.03
C LYS A 216 -16.40 3.22 -1.09
N ALA A 217 -17.69 3.30 -0.75
CA ALA A 217 -18.21 4.32 0.14
C ALA A 217 -17.59 4.23 1.55
N LEU A 218 -17.35 3.03 2.08
CA LEU A 218 -16.68 2.85 3.37
C LEU A 218 -15.25 3.41 3.36
N VAL A 219 -14.48 3.20 2.30
CA VAL A 219 -13.13 3.75 2.16
C VAL A 219 -13.15 5.26 1.97
N ASP A 220 -14.02 5.78 1.10
CA ASP A 220 -14.04 7.21 0.78
C ASP A 220 -14.70 8.05 1.89
N GLU A 221 -15.73 7.54 2.56
CA GLU A 221 -16.63 8.32 3.45
C GLU A 221 -16.66 7.82 4.89
N GLY A 222 -16.18 6.61 5.15
CA GLY A 222 -16.26 5.97 6.45
C GLY A 222 -17.65 5.38 6.75
N PRO A 223 -17.90 4.99 8.01
CA PRO A 223 -16.96 5.09 9.13
C PRO A 223 -15.78 4.12 8.94
N TRP A 224 -14.55 4.62 9.05
CA TRP A 224 -13.32 3.88 8.68
C TRP A 224 -12.98 2.73 9.62
N ASP A 225 -13.49 2.77 10.85
CA ASP A 225 -13.43 1.65 11.81
C ASP A 225 -14.19 0.39 11.33
N SER A 226 -15.06 0.54 10.33
CA SER A 226 -15.81 -0.57 9.74
C SER A 226 -15.08 -1.24 8.57
N VAL A 227 -13.89 -0.74 8.19
CA VAL A 227 -13.04 -1.37 7.18
C VAL A 227 -12.12 -2.37 7.88
N HIS A 228 -12.66 -3.52 8.31
CA HIS A 228 -11.90 -4.51 9.10
C HIS A 228 -10.67 -5.10 8.39
N SER A 229 -10.61 -4.99 7.06
CA SER A 229 -9.46 -5.38 6.26
C SER A 229 -8.37 -4.31 6.23
N GLU A 230 -8.71 -3.08 6.59
CA GLU A 230 -7.78 -1.98 6.78
C GLU A 230 -7.15 -2.07 8.16
N VAL A 231 -5.85 -1.83 8.17
CA VAL A 231 -4.94 -2.26 9.20
C VAL A 231 -4.62 -1.10 10.13
N GLY A 232 -4.55 -1.38 11.43
CA GLY A 232 -4.13 -0.40 12.43
C GLY A 232 -4.93 -0.42 13.73
N GLU A 233 -5.95 -1.28 13.83
CA GLU A 233 -6.69 -1.42 15.08
C GLU A 233 -5.78 -1.86 16.23
N GLY A 234 -5.77 -1.06 17.30
CA GLY A 234 -5.21 -1.46 18.59
C GLY A 234 -3.84 -0.93 18.95
N VAL A 235 -3.15 -0.15 18.09
CA VAL A 235 -1.90 0.48 18.51
C VAL A 235 -2.17 1.87 19.07
N PRO A 236 -1.81 2.15 20.34
CA PRO A 236 -2.03 3.46 20.93
C PRO A 236 -1.29 4.54 20.15
N ALA A 237 -2.01 5.58 19.75
CA ALA A 237 -1.39 6.79 19.21
C ALA A 237 -0.46 7.39 20.27
N SER A 238 0.76 7.74 19.86
CA SER A 238 1.65 8.57 20.67
C SER A 238 1.04 9.96 20.84
N PRO A 239 1.28 10.65 21.98
CA PRO A 239 0.87 12.05 22.16
C PRO A 239 1.34 13.00 21.05
N PHE A 240 2.40 12.60 20.31
CA PHE A 240 2.98 13.40 19.23
C PHE A 240 2.40 13.11 17.85
N ASP A 241 1.65 12.03 17.64
CA ASP A 241 1.23 11.59 16.30
C ASP A 241 0.37 12.64 15.60
N SER A 242 -0.65 13.17 16.29
CA SER A 242 -1.47 14.28 15.78
C SER A 242 -0.65 15.52 15.44
N THR A 243 0.37 15.82 16.26
CA THR A 243 1.24 16.98 16.03
C THR A 243 2.14 16.76 14.82
N ILE A 244 2.72 15.57 14.67
CA ILE A 244 3.58 15.22 13.53
C ILE A 244 2.76 15.26 12.24
N ALA A 245 1.57 14.65 12.23
CA ALA A 245 0.66 14.66 11.09
C ALA A 245 0.26 16.09 10.71
N ALA A 246 -0.17 16.90 11.68
CA ALA A 246 -0.49 18.32 11.46
C ALA A 246 0.70 19.10 10.88
N LEU A 247 1.91 18.93 11.44
CA LEU A 247 3.11 19.60 10.94
C LEU A 247 3.45 19.21 9.50
N ARG A 248 3.24 17.95 9.11
CA ARG A 248 3.44 17.50 7.73
C ARG A 248 2.45 18.14 6.77
N VAL A 249 1.16 18.16 7.13
CA VAL A 249 0.12 18.83 6.33
C VAL A 249 0.44 20.32 6.19
N MET A 250 0.75 21.00 7.31
CA MET A 250 1.04 22.44 7.29
C MET A 250 2.31 22.77 6.50
N ARG A 251 3.35 21.92 6.57
CA ARG A 251 4.58 22.09 5.77
C ARG A 251 4.29 22.04 4.26
N HIS A 252 3.32 21.24 3.83
CA HIS A 252 2.98 21.04 2.43
C HIS A 252 1.69 21.75 1.99
N ARG A 253 1.10 22.58 2.88
CA ARG A 253 -0.22 23.21 2.69
C ARG A 253 -0.35 23.94 1.36
N GLU A 254 0.62 24.80 1.03
CA GLU A 254 0.58 25.57 -0.23
C GLU A 254 0.59 24.66 -1.45
N SER A 255 1.42 23.61 -1.43
CA SER A 255 1.47 22.62 -2.51
C SER A 255 0.14 21.88 -2.63
N ILE A 256 -0.41 21.39 -1.51
CA ILE A 256 -1.70 20.68 -1.46
C ILE A 256 -2.83 21.56 -2.04
N VAL A 257 -2.90 22.84 -1.62
CA VAL A 257 -3.89 23.79 -2.12
C VAL A 257 -3.71 24.00 -3.63
N SER A 258 -2.48 24.25 -4.09
CA SER A 258 -2.20 24.59 -5.49
C SER A 258 -2.51 23.48 -6.51
N VAL A 259 -2.46 22.22 -6.09
CA VAL A 259 -2.75 21.07 -6.97
C VAL A 259 -4.20 20.62 -6.88
N ASN A 260 -4.96 21.13 -5.91
CA ASN A 260 -6.34 20.74 -5.64
C ASN A 260 -7.28 21.31 -6.72
N PRO A 261 -8.32 20.57 -7.15
CA PRO A 261 -9.32 21.09 -8.08
C PRO A 261 -10.33 22.07 -7.45
N GLY A 262 -10.35 22.22 -6.12
CA GLY A 262 -11.21 23.17 -5.42
C GLY A 262 -10.70 24.62 -5.48
N ALA A 263 -11.53 25.56 -5.04
CA ALA A 263 -11.09 26.94 -4.87
C ALA A 263 -10.10 27.04 -3.70
N ASP A 264 -8.99 27.75 -3.88
CA ASP A 264 -7.87 27.78 -2.93
C ASP A 264 -8.28 28.13 -1.50
N ASP A 265 -9.17 29.11 -1.33
CA ASP A 265 -9.69 29.57 -0.05
C ASP A 265 -10.55 28.49 0.65
N VAL A 266 -11.39 27.79 -0.12
CA VAL A 266 -12.23 26.69 0.36
C VAL A 266 -11.38 25.49 0.78
N VAL A 267 -10.40 25.11 -0.05
CA VAL A 267 -9.50 23.98 0.23
C VAL A 267 -8.66 24.27 1.45
N ASP A 268 -8.10 25.48 1.53
CA ASP A 268 -7.32 25.91 2.67
C ASP A 268 -8.11 25.87 3.98
N GLU A 269 -9.30 26.45 3.99
CA GLU A 269 -10.13 26.48 5.19
C GLU A 269 -10.50 25.07 5.63
N ALA A 270 -10.87 24.19 4.70
CA ALA A 270 -11.14 22.79 4.99
C ALA A 270 -9.92 22.09 5.63
N LEU A 271 -8.71 22.32 5.09
CA LEU A 271 -7.47 21.74 5.64
C LEU A 271 -7.21 22.25 7.06
N ARG A 272 -7.39 23.54 7.30
CA ARG A 272 -7.24 24.13 8.64
C ARG A 272 -8.26 23.58 9.63
N CYS A 273 -9.52 23.38 9.22
CA CYS A 273 -10.54 22.73 10.05
C CYS A 273 -10.15 21.30 10.42
N ALA A 274 -9.66 20.51 9.45
CA ALA A 274 -9.21 19.14 9.70
C ALA A 274 -8.00 19.09 10.66
N VAL A 275 -7.00 19.95 10.44
CA VAL A 275 -5.81 20.05 11.31
C VAL A 275 -6.19 20.53 12.71
N ALA A 276 -7.09 21.50 12.84
CA ALA A 276 -7.59 21.95 14.14
C ALA A 276 -8.28 20.81 14.89
N ARG A 277 -9.20 20.09 14.23
CA ARG A 277 -9.89 18.94 14.83
C ARG A 277 -8.93 17.84 15.28
N LEU A 278 -7.87 17.58 14.50
CA LEU A 278 -6.83 16.60 14.81
C LEU A 278 -6.01 16.99 16.05
N LEU A 279 -5.72 18.28 16.23
CA LEU A 279 -4.90 18.79 17.34
C LEU A 279 -5.69 19.01 18.63
N THR A 280 -6.91 19.53 18.54
CA THR A 280 -7.67 20.00 19.71
C THR A 280 -8.78 19.05 20.14
N GLY A 281 -9.21 18.16 19.25
CA GLY A 281 -10.42 17.37 19.49
C GLY A 281 -11.73 18.11 19.17
N GLU A 282 -11.67 19.42 18.91
CA GLU A 282 -12.85 20.27 18.76
C GLU A 282 -13.35 20.30 17.31
N SER A 283 -14.66 20.25 17.13
CA SER A 283 -15.27 20.34 15.80
C SER A 283 -15.25 21.77 15.28
N ALA A 284 -14.54 22.00 14.17
CA ALA A 284 -14.63 23.21 13.37
C ALA A 284 -15.34 22.87 12.05
N PRO A 285 -16.55 23.41 11.78
CA PRO A 285 -17.29 23.05 10.58
C PRO A 285 -16.55 23.58 9.34
N PRO A 286 -16.12 22.71 8.41
CA PRO A 286 -15.47 23.15 7.18
C PRO A 286 -16.50 23.74 6.21
N PRO A 287 -16.06 24.48 5.16
CA PRO A 287 -16.97 24.96 4.13
C PRO A 287 -17.85 23.82 3.55
N PRO A 288 -19.15 24.06 3.29
CA PRO A 288 -20.05 23.02 2.80
C PRO A 288 -19.53 22.32 1.53
N GLY A 289 -19.52 20.98 1.55
CA GLY A 289 -19.10 20.16 0.41
C GLY A 289 -17.59 20.10 0.17
N SER A 290 -16.76 20.64 1.08
CA SER A 290 -15.30 20.67 0.94
C SER A 290 -14.59 19.36 1.31
N SER A 291 -15.28 18.39 1.93
CA SER A 291 -14.69 17.10 2.34
C SER A 291 -14.05 16.31 1.19
N LYS A 292 -14.58 16.45 -0.03
CA LYS A 292 -14.00 15.82 -1.23
C LYS A 292 -12.60 16.35 -1.57
N PHE A 293 -12.30 17.61 -1.22
CA PHE A 293 -11.00 18.22 -1.48
C PHE A 293 -9.94 17.74 -0.51
N LEU A 294 -10.33 17.38 0.72
CA LEU A 294 -9.44 16.75 1.71
C LEU A 294 -9.04 15.32 1.35
N ARG A 295 -9.83 14.68 0.49
CA ARG A 295 -9.63 13.32 -0.02
C ARG A 295 -8.93 13.28 -1.37
N TYR A 296 -8.60 14.45 -1.92
CA TYR A 296 -7.94 14.54 -3.22
C TYR A 296 -6.46 14.20 -3.10
N ILE A 297 -5.99 13.28 -3.95
CA ILE A 297 -4.59 12.84 -4.01
C ILE A 297 -4.02 13.13 -5.40
N ARG A 298 -2.90 13.87 -5.43
CA ARG A 298 -2.08 14.13 -6.62
C ARG A 298 -0.66 14.54 -6.23
#